data_AF-A0A0M0KW89-F1
#
_entry.id   AF-A0A0M0KW89-F1
#
_cell.length_a   1.000
_cell.length_b   1.000
_cell.length_c   1.000
_cell.angle_alpha   90.00
_cell.angle_beta   90.00
_cell.angle_gamma   90.00
#
_symmetry.space_group_name_H-M   'P 1'
#
loop_
_entity.id
_entity.type
_entity.pdbx_description
1 polymer ?
#
loop_
_entity_poly.entity_id
_entity_poly.type
_entity_poly.pdbx_seq_one_letter_code
_entity_poly.pdbx_strand_id
1 'polypeptide(L)'
;MEKRPVKLVSTLVIVMISLLLGSPIFAEKIEFPDPPPSNFKFTDPKAKEKSSSGDYFKEIQNKYQVLHEKFYSGKIDEDELAKLINSEITPLIPNREYEIALHISEQKARLGK
;
A
#
# COMPACT_ATOMS: atom_id res chain seq x y z
N MET A 1 -14.47 -18.69 6.88
CA MET A 1 -13.29 -18.03 6.28
C MET A 1 -13.78 -17.20 5.10
N GLU A 2 -14.09 -15.93 5.33
CA GLU A 2 -14.43 -15.01 4.23
C GLU A 2 -13.17 -14.75 3.42
N LYS A 3 -13.18 -15.18 2.15
CA LYS A 3 -12.15 -14.81 1.19
C LYS A 3 -12.32 -13.32 0.92
N ARG A 4 -11.38 -12.51 1.41
CA ARG A 4 -11.35 -11.09 1.09
C ARG A 4 -11.14 -10.91 -0.41
N PRO A 5 -11.83 -9.96 -1.06
CA PRO A 5 -11.69 -9.73 -2.49
C PRO A 5 -10.30 -9.14 -2.74
N VAL A 6 -9.43 -9.92 -3.37
CA VAL A 6 -8.08 -9.55 -3.85
C VAL A 6 -8.08 -8.19 -4.56
N LYS A 7 -9.21 -7.82 -5.19
CA LYS A 7 -9.45 -6.53 -5.82
C LYS A 7 -9.04 -5.34 -4.94
N LEU A 8 -9.44 -5.25 -3.68
CA LEU A 8 -9.24 -4.03 -2.87
C LEU A 8 -7.76 -3.68 -2.65
N VAL A 9 -6.92 -4.69 -2.38
CA VAL A 9 -5.48 -4.50 -2.17
C VAL A 9 -4.78 -4.15 -3.49
N SER A 10 -5.15 -4.83 -4.58
CA SER A 10 -4.63 -4.53 -5.92
C SER A 10 -4.95 -3.08 -6.31
N THR A 11 -6.14 -2.61 -5.94
CA THR A 11 -6.62 -1.29 -6.36
C THR A 11 -5.92 -0.15 -5.63
N LEU A 12 -5.62 -0.31 -4.32
CA LEU A 12 -4.87 0.68 -3.55
C LEU A 12 -3.41 0.78 -4.03
N VAL A 13 -2.82 -0.37 -4.38
CA VAL A 13 -1.45 -0.48 -4.89
C VAL A 13 -1.32 0.16 -6.27
N ILE A 14 -2.25 -0.11 -7.19
CA ILE A 14 -2.26 0.47 -8.54
C ILE A 14 -2.27 2.01 -8.48
N VAL A 15 -2.91 2.59 -7.48
CA VAL A 15 -3.13 4.04 -7.43
C VAL A 15 -1.95 4.76 -6.81
N MET A 16 -1.26 4.12 -5.86
CA MET A 16 0.04 4.61 -5.40
C MET A 16 1.06 4.67 -6.54
N ILE A 17 1.01 3.72 -7.49
CA ILE A 17 1.88 3.69 -8.69
C ILE A 17 1.53 4.83 -9.66
N SER A 18 0.25 5.03 -9.98
CA SER A 18 -0.18 6.02 -10.97
C SER A 18 0.14 7.46 -10.54
N LEU A 19 0.08 7.75 -9.23
CA LEU A 19 0.46 9.05 -8.66
C LEU A 19 1.98 9.30 -8.65
N LEU A 20 2.80 8.24 -8.62
CA LEU A 20 4.27 8.34 -8.61
C LEU A 20 4.91 8.33 -10.02
N LEU A 21 4.26 7.71 -11.02
CA LEU A 21 4.82 7.52 -12.37
C LEU A 21 4.22 8.41 -13.46
N GLY A 22 3.30 9.33 -13.13
CA GLY A 22 2.72 10.28 -14.10
C GLY A 22 2.01 9.63 -15.30
N SER A 23 1.65 8.35 -15.19
CA SER A 23 1.09 7.55 -16.30
C SER A 23 -0.42 7.35 -16.10
N PRO A 24 -1.26 7.64 -17.11
CA PRO A 24 -2.71 7.52 -17.01
C PRO A 24 -3.09 6.06 -17.31
N ILE A 25 -2.99 5.18 -16.31
CA ILE A 25 -3.49 3.81 -16.46
C ILE A 25 -5.01 3.88 -16.24
N PHE A 26 -5.74 3.61 -17.32
CA PHE A 26 -7.18 3.37 -17.46
C PHE A 26 -8.01 3.55 -16.18
N ALA A 27 -8.78 4.64 -16.16
CA ALA A 27 -9.83 4.93 -15.19
C ALA A 27 -11.03 3.97 -15.35
N GLU A 28 -10.86 2.70 -14.99
CA GLU A 28 -11.97 2.03 -14.32
C GLU A 28 -12.21 2.82 -13.03
N LYS A 29 -13.47 3.19 -12.73
CA LYS A 29 -13.83 3.90 -11.50
C LYS A 29 -13.47 3.03 -10.31
N ILE A 30 -12.24 3.15 -9.86
CA ILE A 30 -11.78 2.72 -8.57
C ILE A 30 -12.48 3.65 -7.59
N GLU A 31 -13.55 3.17 -6.98
CA GLU A 31 -14.10 3.81 -5.78
C GLU A 31 -13.07 3.62 -4.68
N PHE A 32 -12.24 4.65 -4.51
CA PHE A 32 -11.40 4.76 -3.33
C PHE A 32 -12.32 4.86 -2.13
N PRO A 33 -12.18 3.99 -1.11
CA PRO A 33 -12.79 4.30 0.16
C PRO A 33 -12.25 5.68 0.58
N ASP A 34 -13.16 6.60 0.92
CA ASP A 34 -12.80 7.93 1.39
C ASP A 34 -11.68 7.81 2.45
N PRO A 35 -10.67 8.70 2.40
CA PRO A 35 -9.58 8.64 3.36
C PRO A 35 -10.18 8.63 4.77
N PRO A 36 -9.71 7.74 5.64
CA PRO A 36 -10.21 7.64 6.99
C PRO A 36 -10.11 9.03 7.65
N PRO A 37 -11.13 9.46 8.40
CA PRO A 37 -11.06 10.75 9.09
C PRO A 37 -9.82 10.77 10.00
N SER A 38 -9.15 11.93 10.12
CA SER A 38 -7.91 12.09 10.91
C SER A 38 -8.02 11.61 12.36
N ASN A 39 -9.25 11.48 12.86
CA ASN A 39 -9.59 11.05 14.21
C ASN A 39 -10.00 9.56 14.28
N PHE A 40 -9.53 8.74 13.34
CA PHE A 40 -9.79 7.30 13.36
C PHE A 40 -9.36 6.67 14.69
N LYS A 41 -10.25 5.88 15.29
CA LYS A 41 -9.96 5.12 16.52
C LYS A 41 -9.58 3.70 16.14
N PHE A 42 -8.29 3.40 16.23
CA PHE A 42 -7.76 2.05 16.06
C PHE A 42 -8.30 1.10 17.13
N THR A 43 -8.77 -0.07 16.71
CA THR A 43 -9.10 -1.18 17.61
C THR A 43 -7.91 -2.13 17.77
N ASP A 44 -7.03 -2.21 16.78
CA ASP A 44 -5.76 -2.94 16.82
C ASP A 44 -4.63 -2.03 17.33
N PRO A 45 -4.03 -2.34 18.50
CA PRO A 45 -2.94 -1.55 19.05
C PRO A 45 -1.69 -1.55 18.14
N LYS A 46 -1.45 -2.62 17.36
CA LYS A 46 -0.31 -2.69 16.45
C LYS A 46 -0.47 -1.76 15.25
N ALA A 47 -1.67 -1.70 14.67
CA ALA A 47 -1.96 -0.76 13.58
C ALA A 47 -1.78 0.70 14.06
N LYS A 48 -2.24 0.99 15.29
CA LYS A 48 -2.03 2.30 15.92
C LYS A 48 -0.54 2.64 16.05
N GLU A 49 0.28 1.71 16.52
CA GLU A 49 1.73 1.90 16.64
C GLU A 49 2.37 2.16 15.28
N LYS A 50 2.04 1.35 14.27
CA LYS A 50 2.53 1.51 12.89
C LYS A 50 2.15 2.87 12.28
N SER A 51 0.96 3.40 12.60
CA SER A 51 0.53 4.74 12.16
C SER A 51 1.38 5.89 12.73
N SER A 52 2.15 5.61 13.79
CA SER A 52 3.04 6.58 14.43
C SER A 52 4.51 6.39 14.07
N SER A 53 4.86 5.28 13.43
CA SER A 53 6.20 5.01 12.94
C SER A 53 6.32 5.54 11.50
N GLY A 54 7.20 6.51 11.27
CA GLY A 54 7.55 6.97 9.91
C GLY A 54 8.23 5.89 9.07
N ASP A 55 8.82 4.87 9.72
CA ASP A 55 9.49 3.77 9.04
C ASP A 55 8.52 2.80 8.36
N TYR A 56 7.26 2.73 8.81
CA TYR A 56 6.29 1.79 8.26
C TYR A 56 5.95 2.10 6.79
N PHE A 57 5.68 3.36 6.45
CA PHE A 57 5.51 3.79 5.06
C PHE A 57 6.79 3.56 4.24
N LYS A 58 7.95 3.93 4.80
CA LYS A 58 9.24 3.80 4.12
C LYS A 58 9.61 2.35 3.81
N GLU A 59 9.33 1.42 4.73
CA GLU A 59 9.54 -0.01 4.56
C GLU A 59 8.75 -0.55 3.36
N ILE A 60 7.44 -0.25 3.32
CA ILE A 60 6.56 -0.70 2.23
C ILE A 60 6.98 -0.07 0.91
N GLN A 61 7.28 1.23 0.89
CA GLN A 61 7.76 1.93 -0.30
C GLN A 61 9.06 1.32 -0.84
N ASN A 62 10.04 1.04 0.02
CA ASN A 62 11.31 0.45 -0.38
C ASN A 62 11.12 -0.95 -1.00
N LYS A 63 10.32 -1.80 -0.36
CA LYS A 63 10.00 -3.13 -0.92
C LYS A 63 9.34 -3.00 -2.29
N TYR A 64 8.39 -2.09 -2.40
CA TYR A 64 7.71 -1.82 -3.66
C TYR A 64 8.67 -1.42 -4.77
N GLN A 65 9.55 -0.46 -4.48
CA GLN A 65 10.55 0.04 -5.43
C GLN A 65 11.49 -1.07 -5.88
N VAL A 66 12.01 -1.89 -4.96
CA VAL A 66 12.91 -3.00 -5.30
C VAL A 66 12.24 -4.03 -6.23
N LEU A 67 10.96 -4.34 -6.00
CA LEU A 67 10.23 -5.26 -6.87
C LEU A 67 10.02 -4.68 -8.28
N HIS A 68 9.68 -3.40 -8.36
CA HIS A 68 9.51 -2.72 -9.65
C HIS A 68 10.82 -2.56 -10.41
N GLU A 69 11.93 -2.26 -9.73
CA GLU A 69 13.25 -2.23 -10.37
C GLU A 69 13.61 -3.58 -11.00
N LYS A 70 13.27 -4.70 -10.35
CA LYS A 70 13.44 -6.04 -10.93
C LYS A 70 12.55 -6.24 -12.15
N PHE A 71 11.30 -5.80 -12.10
CA PHE A 71 10.36 -5.89 -13.22
C PHE A 71 10.83 -5.05 -14.43
N TYR A 72 11.18 -3.78 -14.21
CA TYR A 72 11.66 -2.90 -15.28
C TYR A 72 13.02 -3.31 -15.86
N SER A 73 13.87 -3.98 -15.08
CA SER A 73 15.12 -4.57 -15.59
C SER A 73 14.90 -5.91 -16.30
N GLY A 74 13.66 -6.40 -16.41
CA GLY A 74 13.32 -7.67 -17.04
C GLY A 74 13.81 -8.90 -16.27
N LYS A 75 14.18 -8.74 -14.98
CA LYS A 75 14.64 -9.84 -14.12
C LYS A 75 13.50 -10.72 -13.63
N ILE A 76 12.29 -10.18 -13.59
CA ILE A 76 11.06 -10.87 -13.24
C ILE A 76 9.98 -10.46 -14.22
N ASP A 77 9.01 -11.33 -14.46
CA ASP A 77 7.82 -11.03 -15.24
C ASP A 77 6.66 -10.51 -14.39
N GLU A 78 5.52 -10.24 -15.02
CA GLU A 78 4.32 -9.72 -14.36
C GLU A 78 3.73 -10.71 -13.34
N ASP A 79 3.76 -12.01 -13.65
CA ASP A 79 3.25 -13.07 -12.78
C ASP A 79 4.12 -13.21 -11.52
N GLU A 80 5.43 -13.12 -11.68
CA GLU A 80 6.41 -13.10 -10.59
C GLU A 80 6.28 -11.83 -9.74
N LEU A 81 6.09 -10.66 -10.37
CA LEU A 81 5.83 -9.42 -9.65
C LEU A 81 4.57 -9.54 -8.78
N ALA A 82 3.48 -10.07 -9.33
CA ALA A 82 2.24 -10.28 -8.58
C ALA A 82 2.42 -11.27 -7.42
N LYS A 83 3.18 -12.36 -7.61
CA LYS A 83 3.53 -13.31 -6.54
C LYS A 83 4.33 -12.62 -5.43
N LEU A 84 5.33 -11.82 -5.78
CA LEU A 84 6.20 -11.14 -4.83
C LEU A 84 5.46 -10.04 -4.05
N ILE A 85 4.57 -9.29 -4.69
CA ILE A 85 3.70 -8.33 -3.99
C ILE A 85 2.79 -9.06 -2.99
N ASN A 86 2.22 -10.20 -3.38
CA ASN A 86 1.38 -11.01 -2.51
C ASN A 86 2.16 -11.61 -1.33
N SER A 87 3.41 -12.02 -1.52
CA SER A 87 4.22 -12.63 -0.46
C SER A 87 4.94 -11.62 0.45
N GLU A 88 5.34 -10.46 -0.07
CA GLU A 88 6.21 -9.52 0.66
C GLU A 88 5.51 -8.25 1.14
N ILE A 89 4.45 -7.81 0.46
CA ILE A 89 3.80 -6.51 0.74
C ILE A 89 2.43 -6.72 1.38
N THR A 90 1.62 -7.62 0.81
CA THR A 90 0.27 -7.90 1.33
C THR A 90 0.25 -8.31 2.81
N PRO A 91 1.21 -9.11 3.33
CA PRO A 91 1.24 -9.45 4.76
C PRO A 91 1.52 -8.27 5.68
N LEU A 92 2.14 -7.20 5.19
CA LEU A 92 2.38 -5.97 5.94
C LEU A 92 1.11 -5.13 6.09
N ILE A 93 0.15 -5.30 5.16
CA ILE A 93 -1.13 -4.58 5.14
C ILE A 93 -2.27 -5.61 5.27
N PRO A 94 -2.37 -6.33 6.41
CA PRO A 94 -3.25 -7.46 6.54
C PRO A 94 -4.71 -7.08 6.72
N ASN A 95 -5.08 -5.83 6.97
CA ASN A 95 -6.47 -5.39 7.16
C ASN A 95 -6.62 -3.86 6.99
N ARG A 96 -7.87 -3.39 7.06
CA ARG A 96 -8.23 -1.98 6.91
C ARG A 96 -7.54 -1.06 7.92
N GLU A 97 -7.33 -1.48 9.16
CA GLU A 97 -6.63 -0.63 10.13
C GLU A 97 -5.16 -0.44 9.77
N TYR A 98 -4.51 -1.44 9.18
CA TYR A 98 -3.13 -1.30 8.68
C TYR A 98 -3.05 -0.44 7.41
N GLU A 99 -4.09 -0.44 6.57
CA GLU A 99 -4.21 0.51 5.44
C GLU A 99 -4.30 1.94 5.96
N ILE A 100 -5.14 2.17 6.98
CA ILE A 100 -5.26 3.47 7.64
C ILE A 100 -3.93 3.87 8.30
N ALA A 101 -3.27 2.93 8.96
CA ALA A 101 -1.95 3.16 9.56
C ALA A 101 -0.90 3.56 8.52
N LEU A 102 -0.91 2.92 7.35
CA LEU A 102 -0.01 3.23 6.26
C LEU A 102 -0.25 4.65 5.74
N HIS A 103 -1.52 5.02 5.53
CA HIS A 103 -1.89 6.35 5.07
C HIS A 103 -1.47 7.45 6.05
N ILE A 104 -1.68 7.24 7.35
CA ILE A 104 -1.26 8.20 8.39
C ILE A 104 0.27 8.29 8.46
N SER A 105 0.98 7.16 8.38
CA SER A 105 2.44 7.12 8.36
C SER A 105 3.00 7.89 7.16
N GLU A 106 2.40 7.73 5.97
CA GLU A 106 2.73 8.48 4.76
C GLU A 106 2.55 9.99 4.94
N GLN A 107 1.38 10.42 5.44
CA GLN A 107 1.09 11.83 5.68
C GLN A 107 2.14 12.46 6.60
N LYS A 108 2.54 11.76 7.68
CA LYS A 108 3.59 12.22 8.59
C LYS A 108 4.95 12.30 7.90
N ALA A 109 5.34 11.27 7.15
CA ALA A 109 6.60 11.24 6.41
C ALA A 109 6.72 12.41 5.42
N ARG A 110 5.62 12.77 4.72
CA ARG A 110 5.57 13.90 3.78
C ARG A 110 5.62 15.26 4.47
N LEU A 111 5.07 15.38 5.68
CA LEU A 111 4.99 16.64 6.42
C LEU A 111 6.24 16.94 7.27
N GLY A 112 7.23 16.03 7.30
CA GLY A 112 8.50 16.22 8.02
C GLY A 112 8.34 16.41 9.53
N LYS A 113 7.26 15.87 10.12
CA LYS A 113 6.93 15.96 11.55
C LYS A 113 7.03 14.62 12.24
#